data_AF-A0A8J3G4E8-F1
#
_entry.id   AF-A0A8J3G4E8-F1
#
_cell.length_a   1.000
_cell.length_b   1.000
_cell.length_c   1.000
_cell.angle_alpha   90.00
_cell.angle_beta   90.00
_cell.angle_gamma   90.00
#
_symmetry.space_group_name_H-M   'P 1'
#
loop_
_entity.id
_entity.type
_entity.pdbx_description
1 polymer ?
#
loop_
_entity_poly.entity_id
_entity_poly.type
_entity_poly.pdbx_seq_one_letter_code
_entity_poly.pdbx_strand_id
1 'polypeptide(L)'
;MKERLNLSIQSASLILVAAGLAWVVWSNDTTMREMLTYLLILVVFIESLSLYLIGKLYPESHTTFKLGIIASMVILLGVRIMFPSVFIPMTILVFAINFMYNFYTNGKRKSSSFRRKALKKKKQ
;
A
#
# COMPACT_ATOMS: atom_id res chain seq x y z
N MET A 1 -16.17 4.54 -12.02
CA MET A 1 -14.82 4.46 -12.63
C MET A 1 -13.70 4.68 -11.59
N LYS A 2 -13.75 5.75 -10.78
CA LYS A 2 -12.75 6.04 -9.72
C LYS A 2 -12.53 4.90 -8.71
N GLU A 3 -13.57 4.13 -8.39
CA GLU A 3 -13.46 2.96 -7.49
C GLU A 3 -12.68 1.78 -8.08
N ARG A 4 -12.80 1.52 -9.39
CA ARG A 4 -11.99 0.51 -10.08
C ARG A 4 -10.52 0.95 -10.10
N LEU A 5 -10.28 2.25 -10.24
CA LEU A 5 -8.95 2.85 -10.27
C LEU A 5 -8.20 2.64 -8.94
N ASN A 6 -8.85 2.80 -7.77
CA ASN A 6 -8.20 2.50 -6.48
C ASN A 6 -7.86 1.01 -6.31
N LEU A 7 -8.79 0.14 -6.68
CA LEU A 7 -8.59 -1.31 -6.63
C LEU A 7 -7.42 -1.71 -7.54
N SER A 8 -7.34 -1.14 -8.75
CA SER A 8 -6.23 -1.34 -9.67
C SER A 8 -4.92 -0.81 -9.12
N ILE A 9 -4.90 0.39 -8.52
CA ILE A 9 -3.69 0.98 -7.92
C ILE A 9 -3.19 0.16 -6.74
N GLN A 10 -4.07 -0.28 -5.85
CA GLN A 10 -3.70 -1.09 -4.68
C GLN A 10 -3.31 -2.52 -5.04
N SER A 11 -3.90 -3.10 -6.08
CA SER A 11 -3.50 -4.42 -6.59
C SER A 11 -2.16 -4.31 -7.32
N ALA A 12 -1.93 -3.21 -8.05
CA ALA A 12 -0.67 -2.93 -8.71
C ALA A 12 0.47 -2.70 -7.70
N SER A 13 0.22 -1.99 -6.58
CA SER A 13 1.23 -1.81 -5.54
C SER A 13 1.64 -3.14 -4.90
N LEU A 14 0.69 -4.06 -4.70
CA LEU A 14 0.99 -5.41 -4.21
C LEU A 14 1.85 -6.20 -5.20
N ILE A 15 1.44 -6.21 -6.47
CA ILE A 15 2.16 -6.91 -7.54
C ILE A 15 3.56 -6.33 -7.70
N LEU A 16 3.73 -5.01 -7.57
CA LEU A 16 5.04 -4.35 -7.62
C LEU A 16 5.94 -4.73 -6.44
N VAL A 17 5.41 -4.79 -5.22
CA VAL A 17 6.19 -5.25 -4.05
C VAL A 17 6.58 -6.73 -4.21
N ALA A 18 5.66 -7.58 -4.64
CA ALA A 18 5.93 -9.00 -4.88
C ALA A 18 6.92 -9.24 -6.04
N ALA A 19 6.80 -8.49 -7.13
CA ALA A 19 7.70 -8.55 -8.28
C ALA A 19 9.10 -8.01 -7.92
N GLY A 20 9.20 -6.94 -7.12
CA GLY A 20 10.47 -6.43 -6.61
C GLY A 20 11.17 -7.45 -5.71
N LEU A 21 10.44 -8.12 -4.82
CA LEU A 21 10.97 -9.20 -3.99
C LEU A 21 11.45 -10.40 -4.83
N ALA A 22 10.68 -10.79 -5.85
CA ALA A 22 11.07 -11.85 -6.77
C ALA A 22 12.32 -11.48 -7.60
N TRP A 23 12.46 -10.21 -7.98
CA TRP A 23 13.63 -9.71 -8.70
C TRP A 23 14.91 -9.83 -7.88
N VAL A 24 14.89 -9.53 -6.57
CA VAL A 24 16.09 -9.66 -5.72
C VAL A 24 16.57 -11.08 -5.57
N VAL A 25 15.66 -12.05 -5.48
CA VAL A 25 16.04 -13.47 -5.41
C VAL A 25 16.77 -13.91 -6.68
N TRP A 26 16.48 -13.27 -7.82
CA TRP A 26 17.01 -13.67 -9.13
C TRP A 26 18.20 -12.83 -9.60
N SER A 27 18.24 -11.54 -9.25
CA SER A 27 19.20 -10.59 -9.81
C SER A 27 20.63 -10.80 -9.32
N ASN A 28 20.86 -11.38 -8.12
CA ASN A 28 22.16 -11.53 -7.44
C ASN A 28 23.04 -10.26 -7.28
N ASP A 29 22.73 -9.17 -7.98
CA ASP A 29 23.50 -7.93 -8.06
C ASP A 29 22.93 -6.82 -7.16
N THR A 30 21.75 -7.02 -6.56
CA THR A 30 21.11 -6.03 -5.68
C THR A 30 21.01 -6.53 -4.25
N THR A 31 21.46 -5.73 -3.29
CA THR A 31 21.30 -6.06 -1.88
C THR A 31 19.83 -5.87 -1.44
N MET A 32 19.38 -6.68 -0.48
CA MET A 32 18.03 -6.54 0.10
C MET A 32 17.75 -5.11 0.61
N ARG A 33 18.78 -4.43 1.14
CA ARG A 33 18.69 -3.05 1.61
C ARG A 33 18.39 -2.07 0.47
N GLU A 34 19.06 -2.20 -0.66
CA GLU A 34 18.87 -1.32 -1.82
C GLU A 34 17.49 -1.51 -2.44
N MET A 35 17.09 -2.76 -2.66
CA MET A 35 15.75 -3.06 -3.16
C MET A 35 14.67 -2.53 -2.23
N LEU A 36 14.75 -2.79 -0.92
CA LEU A 36 13.77 -2.28 0.03
C LEU A 36 13.72 -0.75 0.01
N THR A 37 14.84 -0.07 -0.21
CA THR A 37 14.85 1.39 -0.39
C THR A 37 14.09 1.81 -1.64
N TYR A 38 14.35 1.19 -2.79
CA TYR A 38 13.65 1.52 -4.04
C TYR A 38 12.15 1.23 -3.95
N LEU A 39 11.78 0.10 -3.34
CA LEU A 39 10.39 -0.22 -3.05
C LEU A 39 9.77 0.80 -2.10
N LEU A 40 10.51 1.27 -1.10
CA LEU A 40 10.04 2.30 -0.17
C LEU A 40 9.65 3.58 -0.92
N ILE A 41 10.56 4.08 -1.75
CA ILE A 41 10.36 5.29 -2.55
C ILE A 41 9.16 5.12 -3.50
N LEU A 42 9.10 3.97 -4.18
CA LEU A 42 8.02 3.66 -5.11
C LEU A 42 6.66 3.60 -4.41
N VAL A 43 6.57 2.90 -3.27
CA VAL A 43 5.32 2.76 -2.51
C VAL A 43 4.88 4.10 -1.92
N VAL A 44 5.81 4.91 -1.41
CA VAL A 44 5.50 6.28 -0.97
C VAL A 44 4.89 7.10 -2.09
N PHE A 45 5.46 7.02 -3.29
CA PHE A 45 4.94 7.73 -4.46
C PHE A 45 3.52 7.25 -4.82
N ILE A 46 3.30 5.93 -4.87
CA ILE A 46 1.99 5.34 -5.19
C ILE A 46 0.94 5.69 -4.13
N GLU A 47 1.28 5.61 -2.84
CA GLU A 47 0.36 5.93 -1.75
C GLU A 47 0.01 7.42 -1.73
N SER A 48 1.00 8.29 -1.99
CA SER A 48 0.79 9.74 -2.15
C SER A 48 -0.14 10.05 -3.32
N LEU A 49 0.07 9.40 -4.47
CA LEU A 49 -0.79 9.55 -5.64
C LEU A 49 -2.21 9.03 -5.36
N SER A 50 -2.33 7.90 -4.67
CA SER A 50 -3.63 7.33 -4.26
C SER A 50 -4.38 8.29 -3.34
N LEU A 51 -3.70 8.88 -2.36
CA LEU A 51 -4.28 9.87 -1.45
C LEU A 51 -4.68 11.16 -2.18
N TYR A 52 -3.84 11.64 -3.11
CA TYR A 52 -4.16 12.82 -3.92
C TYR A 52 -5.40 12.61 -4.81
N LEU A 53 -5.48 11.47 -5.51
CA LEU A 53 -6.56 11.19 -6.45
C LEU A 53 -7.90 10.91 -5.77
N ILE A 54 -7.89 10.30 -4.57
CA ILE A 54 -9.09 9.68 -4.00
C ILE A 54 -9.33 10.07 -2.53
N GLY A 55 -8.44 10.85 -1.91
CA GLY A 55 -8.55 11.27 -0.51
C GLY A 55 -9.87 11.96 -0.18
N LYS A 56 -10.40 12.80 -1.09
CA LYS A 56 -11.69 13.50 -0.91
C LYS A 56 -12.92 12.58 -0.88
N LEU A 57 -12.80 11.33 -1.34
CA LEU A 57 -13.89 10.35 -1.41
C LEU A 57 -13.92 9.40 -0.20
N TYR A 58 -12.91 9.46 0.65
CA TYR A 58 -12.75 8.56 1.79
C TYR A 58 -12.98 9.32 3.10
N PRO A 59 -13.44 8.63 4.15
CA PRO A 59 -13.55 9.22 5.48
C PRO A 59 -12.18 9.64 5.98
N GLU A 60 -12.15 10.65 6.85
CA GLU A 60 -10.92 11.23 7.40
C GLU A 60 -10.01 10.20 8.07
N SER A 61 -10.60 9.19 8.72
CA SER A 61 -9.84 8.07 9.31
C SER A 61 -8.99 7.30 8.29
N HIS A 62 -9.40 7.23 7.03
CA HIS A 62 -8.62 6.59 5.97
C HIS A 62 -7.47 7.46 5.50
N THR A 63 -7.71 8.76 5.32
CA THR A 63 -6.67 9.70 4.90
C THR A 63 -5.61 9.83 5.98
N THR A 64 -6.00 9.91 7.26
CA THR A 64 -5.06 9.97 8.39
C THR A 64 -4.22 8.71 8.49
N PHE A 65 -4.83 7.52 8.32
CA PHE A 65 -4.07 6.27 8.32
C PHE A 65 -3.04 6.23 7.17
N LYS A 66 -3.45 6.58 5.94
CA LYS A 66 -2.55 6.64 4.79
C LYS A 66 -1.41 7.64 5.00
N LEU A 67 -1.70 8.82 5.53
CA LEU A 67 -0.67 9.81 5.88
C LEU A 67 0.31 9.25 6.92
N GLY A 68 -0.19 8.54 7.93
CA GLY A 68 0.65 7.86 8.92
C GLY A 68 1.57 6.81 8.29
N ILE A 69 1.06 6.00 7.36
CA ILE A 69 1.87 5.01 6.62
C ILE A 69 2.94 5.70 5.75
N ILE A 70 2.57 6.77 5.02
CA ILE A 70 3.52 7.54 4.21
C ILE A 70 4.62 8.14 5.10
N ALA A 71 4.25 8.77 6.22
CA ALA A 71 5.20 9.32 7.17
C ALA A 71 6.14 8.24 7.73
N SER A 72 5.60 7.08 8.11
CA SER A 72 6.39 5.94 8.60
C SER A 72 7.42 5.50 7.57
N MET A 73 7.00 5.42 6.31
CA MET A 73 7.88 5.07 5.19
C MET A 73 8.99 6.11 4.98
N VAL A 74 8.69 7.40 5.04
CA VAL A 74 9.70 8.47 4.95
C VAL A 74 10.68 8.40 6.12
N ILE A 75 10.21 8.16 7.34
CA ILE A 75 11.06 7.98 8.53
C ILE A 75 12.02 6.80 8.34
N LEU A 76 11.56 5.70 7.73
CA LEU A 76 12.42 4.53 7.47
C LEU A 76 13.61 4.85 6.56
N LEU A 77 13.51 5.84 5.67
CA LEU A 77 14.65 6.31 4.87
C LEU A 77 15.75 6.91 5.77
N GLY A 78 15.38 7.61 6.84
CA GLY A 78 16.31 8.10 7.86
C GLY A 78 16.86 6.97 8.75
N VAL A 79 15.98 6.03 9.17
CA VAL A 79 16.38 4.86 9.98
C VAL A 79 17.40 4.00 9.24
N ARG A 80 17.33 3.90 7.91
CA ARG A 80 18.36 3.22 7.10
C ARG A 80 19.78 3.71 7.41
N ILE A 81 19.96 5.01 7.65
CA ILE A 81 21.25 5.64 7.91
C ILE A 81 21.60 5.54 9.39
N MET A 82 20.65 5.85 10.27
CA MET A 82 20.88 5.94 11.72
C MET A 82 20.96 4.57 12.41
N PHE A 83 20.14 3.61 11.98
CA PHE A 83 19.98 2.28 12.57
C PHE A 83 19.78 1.20 11.48
N PRO A 84 20.83 0.90 10.70
CA PRO A 84 20.75 0.02 9.53
C PRO A 84 20.38 -1.44 9.86
N SER A 85 20.60 -1.90 11.10
CA SER A 85 20.29 -3.27 11.54
C SER A 85 18.79 -3.53 11.64
N VAL A 86 17.98 -2.51 11.97
CA VAL A 86 16.51 -2.66 12.11
C VAL A 86 15.75 -2.23 10.86
N PHE A 87 16.43 -1.64 9.87
CA PHE A 87 15.80 -1.12 8.66
C PHE A 87 14.99 -2.20 7.90
N ILE A 88 15.59 -3.37 7.68
CA ILE A 88 14.96 -4.48 6.95
C ILE A 88 13.68 -4.96 7.65
N PRO A 89 13.73 -5.42 8.92
CA PRO A 89 12.52 -5.93 9.58
C PRO A 89 11.44 -4.86 9.73
N MET A 90 11.80 -3.61 10.02
CA MET A 90 10.83 -2.51 10.14
C MET A 90 10.18 -2.16 8.81
N THR A 91 10.92 -2.19 7.70
CA THR A 91 10.37 -1.94 6.36
C THR A 91 9.37 -3.02 5.97
N ILE A 92 9.71 -4.29 6.22
CA ILE A 92 8.80 -5.41 5.98
C ILE A 92 7.53 -5.26 6.82
N LEU A 93 7.65 -4.89 8.10
CA LEU A 93 6.51 -4.66 8.98
C LEU A 93 5.60 -3.54 8.45
N VAL A 94 6.15 -2.39 8.08
CA VAL A 94 5.37 -1.26 7.54
C VAL A 94 4.67 -1.66 6.24
N PHE A 95 5.33 -2.42 5.35
CA PHE A 95 4.69 -2.95 4.15
C PHE A 95 3.57 -3.92 4.45
N ALA A 96 3.74 -4.82 5.43
CA ALA A 96 2.71 -5.77 5.84
C ALA A 96 1.48 -5.04 6.42
N ILE A 97 1.69 -4.02 7.27
CA ILE A 97 0.60 -3.21 7.83
C ILE A 97 -0.13 -2.45 6.71
N ASN A 98 0.61 -1.84 5.79
CA ASN A 98 0.02 -1.14 4.64
C ASN A 98 -0.82 -2.10 3.79
N PHE A 99 -0.28 -3.29 3.51
CA PHE A 99 -0.98 -4.31 2.75
C PHE A 99 -2.25 -4.79 3.46
N MET A 100 -2.16 -5.12 4.74
CA MET A 100 -3.28 -5.57 5.55
C MET A 100 -4.40 -4.52 5.57
N TYR A 101 -4.04 -3.25 5.72
CA TYR A 101 -4.98 -2.15 5.68
C TYR A 101 -5.67 -2.01 4.31
N ASN A 102 -4.88 -2.04 3.23
CA ASN A 102 -5.39 -1.97 1.87
C ASN A 102 -6.30 -3.17 1.54
N PHE A 103 -5.96 -4.37 2.01
CA PHE A 103 -6.80 -5.56 1.87
C PHE A 103 -8.11 -5.42 2.65
N TYR A 104 -8.06 -4.99 3.91
CA TYR A 104 -9.25 -4.82 4.75
C TYR A 104 -10.22 -3.78 4.19
N THR A 105 -9.70 -2.62 3.77
CA THR A 105 -10.52 -1.55 3.18
C THR A 105 -11.18 -1.99 1.87
N ASN A 106 -10.49 -2.79 1.04
CA ASN A 106 -11.08 -3.38 -0.15
C ASN A 106 -12.12 -4.47 0.14
N GLY A 107 -11.86 -5.36 1.10
CA GLY A 107 -12.79 -6.43 1.50
C GLY A 107 -14.11 -5.87 2.04
N LYS A 108 -14.03 -4.86 2.93
CA LYS A 108 -15.20 -4.17 3.47
C LYS A 108 -16.03 -3.49 2.37
N ARG A 109 -15.36 -2.91 1.36
CA ARG A 109 -16.03 -2.27 0.21
C ARG A 109 -16.69 -3.27 -0.74
N LYS A 110 -16.02 -4.38 -1.08
CA LYS A 110 -16.64 -5.46 -1.88
C LYS A 110 -17.91 -5.98 -1.20
N SER A 111 -17.87 -6.27 0.10
CA SER A 111 -19.03 -6.72 0.86
C SER A 111 -20.18 -5.69 0.84
N SER A 112 -19.88 -4.40 1.03
CA SER A 112 -20.90 -3.34 0.98
C SER A 112 -21.53 -3.15 -0.41
N SER A 113 -20.74 -3.27 -1.48
CA SER A 113 -21.19 -3.15 -2.86
C SER A 113 -22.06 -4.35 -3.27
N PHE A 114 -21.65 -5.56 -2.89
CA PHE A 114 -22.46 -6.77 -3.08
C PHE A 114 -23.80 -6.66 -2.35
N ARG A 115 -23.79 -6.19 -1.09
CA ARG A 115 -25.01 -6.01 -0.29
C ARG A 115 -25.94 -4.95 -0.89
N ARG A 116 -25.42 -3.84 -1.42
CA ARG A 116 -26.21 -2.83 -2.15
C ARG A 116 -26.82 -3.37 -3.46
N LYS A 117 -26.09 -4.21 -4.21
CA LYS A 117 -26.62 -4.85 -5.43
C LYS A 117 -27.70 -5.89 -5.12
N ALA A 118 -27.50 -6.70 -4.08
CA ALA A 118 -28.50 -7.66 -3.62
C ALA A 118 -29.80 -6.97 -3.16
N LEU A 119 -29.68 -5.84 -2.45
CA LEU A 119 -30.83 -5.03 -2.03
C LEU A 119 -31.55 -4.35 -3.21
N LYS A 120 -30.84 -3.91 -4.24
CA LYS A 120 -31.45 -3.37 -5.47
C LYS A 120 -32.21 -4.42 -6.26
N LYS A 121 -31.67 -5.65 -6.35
CA LYS A 121 -32.30 -6.77 -7.07
C LYS A 121 -33.55 -7.31 -6.37
N LYS A 122 -33.71 -7.07 -5.06
CA LYS A 122 -34.91 -7.41 -4.26
C LYS A 122 -36.04 -6.37 -4.35
N LYS A 123 -35.76 -5.18 -4.92
CA LYS A 123 -36.73 -4.08 -5.09
C LYS A 123 -37.28 -3.97 -6.53
N GLN A 124 -36.79 -4.79 -7.45
CA GLN A 124 -37.39 -5.07 -8.76
C GLN A 124 -38.18 -6.36 -8.65
#